data_AF-C2CKI8-F1
#
_entry.id   AF-C2CKI8-F1
#
_cell.length_a   1.000
_cell.length_b   1.000
_cell.length_c   1.000
_cell.angle_alpha   90.00
_cell.angle_beta   90.00
_cell.angle_gamma   90.00
#
_symmetry.space_group_name_H-M   'P 1'
#
loop_
_entity.id
_entity.type
_entity.pdbx_description
1 polymer ?
#
loop_
_entity_poly.entity_id
_entity_poly.type
_entity_poly.pdbx_seq_one_letter_code
_entity_poly.pdbx_strand_id
1 'polypeptide(L)'
;MSYRFMRIIVFFDLPTTSAIDLKNYRNFRKFLIKEGFMMMQESVYTKITKNMAHSTAIAHQVKLNLPKKRTRSNVNSNRKTVF
;
A
#
# COMPACT_ATOMS: atom_id res chain seq x y z
N MET A 1 -5.37 26.11 5.11
CA MET A 1 -4.71 24.83 5.46
C MET A 1 -3.62 24.53 4.43
N SER A 2 -2.33 24.65 4.77
CA SER A 2 -1.22 24.37 3.84
C SER A 2 -0.91 22.86 3.84
N TYR A 3 -1.18 22.16 2.74
CA TYR A 3 -0.88 20.74 2.59
C TYR A 3 0.61 20.56 2.23
N ARG A 4 1.51 20.75 3.21
CA ARG A 4 2.95 20.47 3.02
C ARG A 4 3.26 18.98 2.90
N PHE A 5 2.36 18.12 3.37
CA PHE A 5 2.54 16.68 3.39
C PHE A 5 1.24 15.96 3.04
N MET A 6 1.38 14.80 2.39
CA MET A 6 0.29 13.91 2.01
C MET A 6 0.51 12.54 2.62
N ARG A 7 -0.56 11.79 2.87
CA ARG A 7 -0.47 10.44 3.43
C ARG A 7 -1.08 9.44 2.47
N ILE A 8 -0.33 8.42 2.13
CA ILE A 8 -0.80 7.25 1.39
C ILE A 8 -1.16 6.20 2.42
N ILE A 9 -2.34 5.61 2.27
CA ILE A 9 -2.77 4.45 3.05
C ILE A 9 -3.01 3.32 2.07
N VAL A 10 -2.41 2.16 2.35
CA VAL A 10 -2.54 0.94 1.53
C VAL A 10 -3.30 -0.09 2.36
N PHE A 11 -4.46 -0.46 1.84
CA PHE A 11 -5.25 -1.60 2.31
C PHE A 11 -5.09 -2.73 1.30
N PHE A 12 -4.84 -3.94 1.80
CA PHE A 12 -4.76 -5.12 0.96
C PHE A 12 -5.38 -6.32 1.66
N ASP A 13 -6.03 -7.18 0.89
CA ASP A 13 -6.51 -8.46 1.39
C ASP A 13 -5.86 -9.58 0.58
N LEU A 14 -4.84 -10.20 1.17
CA LEU A 14 -4.07 -11.27 0.55
C LEU A 14 -4.41 -12.59 1.25
N PRO A 15 -4.64 -13.68 0.48
CA PRO A 15 -4.86 -14.98 1.08
C PRO A 15 -3.62 -15.43 1.88
N THR A 16 -3.84 -16.22 2.93
CA THR A 16 -2.77 -16.73 3.82
C THR A 16 -2.88 -18.24 4.07
N THR A 17 -3.70 -18.95 3.29
CA THR A 17 -4.01 -20.38 3.49
C THR A 17 -2.92 -21.31 2.95
N SER A 18 -2.36 -21.03 1.78
CA SER A 18 -1.29 -21.84 1.18
C SER A 18 0.11 -21.28 1.49
N ALA A 19 1.13 -22.14 1.49
CA ALA A 19 2.54 -21.73 1.58
C ALA A 19 2.94 -20.71 0.49
N ILE A 20 2.36 -20.82 -0.71
CA ILE A 20 2.58 -19.87 -1.81
C ILE A 20 1.96 -18.52 -1.48
N ASP A 21 0.77 -18.52 -0.89
CA ASP A 21 0.05 -17.31 -0.54
C ASP A 21 0.76 -16.56 0.61
N LEU A 22 1.24 -17.29 1.63
CA LEU A 22 2.12 -16.77 2.68
C LEU A 22 3.42 -16.19 2.13
N LYS A 23 4.04 -16.83 1.13
CA LYS A 23 5.23 -16.30 0.46
C LYS A 23 4.92 -14.98 -0.25
N ASN A 24 3.80 -14.90 -0.95
CA ASN A 24 3.36 -13.68 -1.64
C ASN A 24 3.07 -12.54 -0.65
N TYR A 25 2.36 -12.83 0.45
CA TYR A 25 2.13 -11.88 1.54
C TYR A 25 3.46 -11.32 2.09
N ARG A 26 4.40 -12.21 2.43
CA ARG A 26 5.71 -11.81 2.98
C ARG A 26 6.51 -10.97 1.99
N ASN A 27 6.46 -11.29 0.70
CA ASN A 27 7.14 -10.54 -0.34
C ASN A 27 6.54 -9.14 -0.51
N PHE A 28 5.21 -9.03 -0.55
CA PHE A 28 4.53 -7.74 -0.66
C PHE A 28 4.78 -6.86 0.58
N ARG A 29 4.73 -7.45 1.78
CA ARG A 29 5.11 -6.78 3.03
C ARG A 29 6.55 -6.27 3.00
N LYS A 30 7.51 -7.10 2.56
CA LYS A 30 8.92 -6.70 2.45
C LYS A 30 9.09 -5.52 1.48
N PHE A 31 8.37 -5.54 0.35
CA PHE A 31 8.33 -4.42 -0.59
C PHE A 31 7.83 -3.13 0.08
N LEU A 32 6.70 -3.17 0.79
CA LEU A 32 6.15 -2.00 1.48
C LEU A 32 7.15 -1.41 2.49
N ILE A 33 7.79 -2.25 3.31
CA ILE A 33 8.80 -1.82 4.29
C ILE A 33 10.01 -1.20 3.59
N LYS A 34 10.52 -1.83 2.51
CA LYS A 34 11.64 -1.31 1.72
C LYS A 34 11.33 0.06 1.10
N GLU A 35 10.09 0.24 0.66
CA GLU A 35 9.58 1.52 0.15
C GLU A 35 9.32 2.56 1.26
N GLY A 36 9.59 2.23 2.53
CA GLY A 36 9.43 3.16 3.65
C GLY A 36 7.98 3.34 4.11
N PHE A 37 7.10 2.38 3.81
CA PHE A 37 5.81 2.31 4.48
C PHE A 37 5.95 1.78 5.90
N MET A 38 5.23 2.40 6.83
CA MET A 38 5.11 1.96 8.21
C MET A 38 3.83 1.14 8.36
N MET A 39 3.93 -0.01 9.03
CA MET A 39 2.77 -0.82 9.41
C MET A 39 1.96 -0.08 10.48
N MET A 40 0.68 0.13 10.24
CA MET A 40 -0.26 0.66 11.24
C MET A 40 -1.00 -0.47 11.94
N GLN A 41 -1.50 -1.43 11.16
CA GLN A 41 -2.19 -2.65 11.58
C GLN A 41 -1.86 -3.77 10.58
N GLU A 42 -2.27 -5.00 10.88
CA GLU A 42 -2.21 -6.06 9.87
C GLU A 42 -2.96 -5.63 8.61
N SER A 43 -2.33 -5.83 7.45
CA SER A 43 -2.90 -5.43 6.15
C SER A 43 -3.14 -3.92 5.94
N VAL A 44 -2.66 -3.06 6.85
CA VAL A 44 -2.79 -1.59 6.76
C VAL A 44 -1.42 -0.92 6.91
N TYR A 45 -0.96 -0.25 5.84
CA TYR A 45 0.35 0.40 5.79
C TYR A 45 0.22 1.87 5.36
N THR A 46 1.09 2.73 5.90
CA THR A 46 1.07 4.17 5.59
C THR A 46 2.44 4.75 5.26
N LYS A 47 2.47 5.75 4.37
CA LYS A 47 3.68 6.51 4.02
C LYS A 47 3.34 8.00 3.90
N ILE A 48 4.20 8.85 4.44
CA ILE A 48 4.09 10.31 4.28
C ILE A 48 4.89 10.73 3.04
N THR A 49 4.30 11.57 2.20
CA THR A 49 4.92 12.13 0.99
C THR A 49 4.86 13.65 1.00
N LYS A 50 5.74 14.27 0.21
CA LYS A 50 5.90 15.74 0.17
C LYS A 50 4.90 16.44 -0.74
N ASN A 51 4.41 15.80 -1.81
CA ASN A 51 3.48 16.39 -2.78
C ASN A 51 2.64 15.33 -3.52
N MET A 52 1.68 15.80 -4.32
CA MET A 52 0.72 14.96 -5.03
C MET A 52 1.37 14.09 -6.10
N ALA A 53 2.28 14.65 -6.91
CA ALA A 53 2.96 13.91 -7.98
C ALA A 53 3.76 12.72 -7.43
N HIS A 54 4.44 12.90 -6.30
CA HIS A 54 5.17 11.82 -5.65
C HIS A 54 4.22 10.78 -5.05
N SER A 55 3.06 11.19 -4.52
CA SER A 55 2.07 10.21 -4.03
C SER A 55 1.44 9.38 -5.15
N THR A 56 1.15 9.98 -6.30
CA THR A 56 0.57 9.25 -7.44
C THR A 56 1.57 8.25 -8.02
N ALA A 57 2.85 8.64 -8.13
CA ALA A 57 3.91 7.74 -8.56
C ALA A 57 4.06 6.54 -7.61
N ILE A 58 4.08 6.76 -6.29
CA ILE A 58 4.13 5.66 -5.31
C ILE A 58 2.90 4.77 -5.40
N ALA A 59 1.69 5.35 -5.51
CA ALA A 59 0.47 4.56 -5.65
C ALA A 59 0.51 3.66 -6.89
N HIS A 60 1.07 4.14 -8.01
CA HIS A 60 1.28 3.33 -9.21
C HIS A 60 2.29 2.20 -8.98
N GLN A 61 3.41 2.47 -8.29
CA GLN A 61 4.40 1.44 -7.96
C GLN A 61 3.82 0.36 -7.04
N VAL A 62 3.01 0.73 -6.05
CA VAL A 62 2.30 -0.23 -5.20
C VAL A 62 1.40 -1.13 -6.05
N LYS A 63 0.63 -0.55 -6.99
CA LYS A 63 -0.23 -1.28 -7.93
C LYS A 63 0.52 -2.33 -8.77
N LEU A 64 1.69 -1.97 -9.30
CA LEU A 64 2.50 -2.87 -10.12
C LEU A 64 3.12 -4.03 -9.32
N ASN A 65 3.39 -3.82 -8.03
CA ASN A 65 4.01 -4.81 -7.15
C ASN A 65 2.99 -5.69 -6.41
N LEU A 66 1.68 -5.53 -6.66
CA LEU A 66 0.70 -6.44 -6.12
C LEU A 66 0.88 -7.85 -6.69
N PRO A 67 0.78 -8.89 -5.85
CA PRO A 67 0.82 -10.26 -6.33
C PRO A 67 -0.36 -10.53 -7.28
N LYS A 68 -0.07 -11.13 -8.45
CA LYS A 68 -1.04 -11.35 -9.55
C LYS A 68 -2.23 -12.27 -9.20
N LYS A 69 -2.20 -12.97 -8.06
CA LYS A 69 -3.24 -13.90 -7.66
C LYS A 69 -4.41 -13.11 -7.07
N ARG A 70 -5.57 -13.12 -7.77
CA ARG A 70 -6.86 -12.45 -7.47
C ARG A 70 -6.89 -11.67 -6.15
N THR A 71 -6.31 -10.47 -6.15
CA THR A 71 -6.26 -9.57 -4.99
C THR A 71 -7.07 -8.32 -5.33
N ARG A 72 -8.16 -8.07 -4.60
CA ARG A 72 -8.86 -6.77 -4.65
C ARG A 72 -8.02 -5.79 -3.82
N SER A 73 -7.53 -4.71 -4.41
CA SER A 73 -6.77 -3.69 -3.69
C SER A 73 -7.34 -2.30 -3.96
N ASN A 74 -7.77 -1.62 -2.89
CA ASN A 74 -8.14 -0.21 -2.90
C ASN A 74 -6.94 0.60 -2.41
N VAL A 75 -6.20 1.23 -3.34
CA VAL A 75 -5.15 2.19 -3.01
C VAL A 75 -5.79 3.57 -2.95
N ASN A 76 -6.11 4.04 -1.75
CA ASN A 76 -6.76 5.33 -1.55
C ASN A 76 -5.72 6.39 -1.16
N SER A 77 -5.44 7.29 -2.10
CA SER A 77 -4.71 8.53 -1.84
C SER A 77 -5.73 9.60 -1.49
N ASN A 78 -6.04 9.77 -0.21
CA ASN A 78 -7.07 10.71 0.22
C ASN A 78 -6.82 12.13 -0.30
N ARG A 79 -7.71 12.60 -1.17
CA ARG A 79 -8.71 13.60 -0.73
C ARG A 79 -10.04 12.85 -0.58
N LYS A 80 -10.47 12.63 0.67
CA LYS A 80 -11.67 11.90 1.12
C LYS A 80 -11.55 10.37 1.13
N THR A 81 -11.59 9.85 2.35
CA THR A 81 -11.73 8.45 2.72
C THR A 81 -13.01 7.91 2.09
N VAL A 82 -12.90 6.88 1.25
CA VAL A 82 -14.03 6.05 0.81
C VAL A 82 -13.55 4.61 0.81
N PHE A 83 -13.96 3.88 1.86
CA PHE A 83 -13.83 2.44 2.14
C PHE A 83 -12.85 1.61 1.29
#